data_AF-A0A455UFS9-F1
#
_entry.id   AF-A0A455UFS9-F1
#
_cell.length_a   1.000
_cell.length_b   1.000
_cell.length_c   1.000
_cell.angle_alpha   90.00
_cell.angle_beta   90.00
_cell.angle_gamma   90.00
#
_symmetry.space_group_name_H-M   'P 1'
#
loop_
_entity.id
_entity.type
_entity.pdbx_description
1 polymer ?
#
loop_
_entity_poly.entity_id
_entity_poly.type
_entity_poly.pdbx_seq_one_letter_code
_entity_poly.pdbx_strand_id
1 'polypeptide(L)'
;MLGRYVWPTPRGVQLDVLHVLDPYLPRRVLLDVESAVVEDITTVLTDLREDYALEAPKTLIQTVTGSPHVEIIREAHERKAELIVLGMHRKRGQKTCWWALY
;
A
#
# COMPACT_ATOMS: atom_id res chain seq x y z
N MET A 1 26.22 -18.48 19.58
CA MET A 1 25.15 -18.94 18.68
C MET A 1 23.98 -17.98 18.83
N LEU A 2 23.78 -17.04 17.91
CA LEU A 2 22.56 -16.24 17.82
C LEU A 2 21.78 -16.74 16.61
N GLY A 3 20.63 -17.38 16.87
CA GLY A 3 19.75 -17.87 15.83
C GLY A 3 19.21 -16.70 15.02
N ARG A 4 19.54 -16.64 13.73
CA ARG A 4 18.86 -15.76 12.77
C ARG A 4 17.44 -16.30 12.64
N TYR A 5 16.45 -15.58 13.18
CA TYR A 5 15.06 -15.79 12.81
C TYR A 5 14.91 -15.43 11.33
N VAL A 6 15.00 -16.43 10.47
CA VAL A 6 14.55 -16.34 9.09
C VAL A 6 13.05 -16.64 9.16
N TRP A 7 12.22 -15.62 9.05
CA TRP A 7 10.79 -15.83 8.85
C TRP A 7 10.64 -16.72 7.61
N PRO A 8 9.93 -17.86 7.69
CA PRO A 8 9.59 -18.58 6.48
C PRO A 8 8.81 -17.60 5.61
N THR A 9 9.32 -17.29 4.41
CA THR A 9 8.53 -16.58 3.41
C THR A 9 7.27 -17.41 3.20
N PRO A 10 6.08 -16.95 3.57
CA PRO A 10 4.92 -17.80 3.48
C PRO A 10 4.68 -18.01 1.99
N ARG A 11 4.81 -19.26 1.53
CA ARG A 11 4.52 -19.58 0.13
C ARG A 11 3.01 -19.38 -0.04
N GLY A 12 2.62 -18.44 -0.90
CA GLY A 12 1.21 -18.16 -1.17
C GLY A 12 0.58 -17.01 -0.39
N VAL A 13 1.36 -16.06 0.17
CA VAL A 13 0.78 -14.81 0.69
C VAL A 13 0.15 -14.02 -0.45
N GLN A 14 -1.08 -13.57 -0.22
CA GLN A 14 -1.75 -12.60 -1.07
C GLN A 14 -1.42 -11.19 -0.58
N LEU A 15 -0.94 -10.34 -1.49
CA LEU A 15 -0.64 -8.94 -1.23
C LEU A 15 -1.77 -8.08 -1.79
N ASP A 16 -2.70 -7.67 -0.93
CA ASP A 16 -3.74 -6.71 -1.31
C ASP A 16 -3.25 -5.28 -1.04
N VAL A 17 -3.32 -4.42 -2.06
CA VAL A 17 -2.94 -3.01 -1.96
C VAL A 17 -4.21 -2.17 -1.98
N LEU A 18 -4.42 -1.40 -0.91
CA LEU A 18 -5.52 -0.46 -0.78
C LEU A 18 -4.98 0.98 -0.82
N HIS A 19 -5.57 1.82 -1.66
CA HIS A 19 -5.33 3.26 -1.65
C HIS A 19 -6.62 4.03 -1.39
N VAL A 20 -6.60 4.96 -0.43
CA VAL A 20 -7.78 5.75 -0.08
C VAL A 20 -7.71 7.13 -0.74
N LEU A 21 -8.65 7.39 -1.64
CA LEU A 21 -8.81 8.63 -2.38
C LEU A 21 -9.62 9.66 -1.60
N ASP A 22 -9.31 10.94 -1.84
CA ASP A 22 -10.02 12.07 -1.24
C ASP A 22 -11.46 12.16 -1.80
N PRO A 23 -12.50 12.01 -0.96
CA PRO A 23 -13.90 12.01 -1.41
C PRO A 23 -14.39 13.37 -1.90
N TYR A 24 -13.65 14.45 -1.66
CA TYR A 24 -14.03 15.81 -2.06
C TYR A 24 -13.53 16.17 -3.47
N LEU A 25 -12.82 15.27 -4.14
CA LEU A 25 -12.39 15.49 -5.51
C LEU A 25 -13.58 15.48 -6.48
N PRO A 26 -13.57 16.34 -7.53
CA PRO A 26 -14.56 16.28 -8.58
C PRO A 26 -14.58 14.90 -9.25
N ARG A 27 -15.78 14.40 -9.60
CA ARG A 27 -15.95 13.05 -10.16
C ARG A 27 -15.03 12.72 -11.35
N ARG A 28 -14.78 13.69 -12.25
CA ARG A 28 -13.86 13.50 -13.38
C ARG A 28 -12.43 13.27 -12.90
N VAL A 29 -11.98 14.10 -11.96
CA VAL A 29 -10.64 13.99 -11.36
C VAL A 29 -10.49 12.69 -10.58
N LEU A 30 -11.54 12.22 -9.89
CA LEU A 30 -11.50 10.93 -9.19
C LEU A 30 -11.19 9.76 -10.12
N LEU A 31 -11.82 9.70 -11.30
CA LEU A 31 -11.58 8.63 -12.28
C LEU A 31 -10.14 8.65 -12.83
N ASP A 32 -9.65 9.86 -13.13
CA ASP A 32 -8.30 10.06 -13.63
C ASP A 32 -7.26 9.68 -12.55
N VAL A 33 -7.48 10.08 -11.31
CA VAL A 33 -6.61 9.76 -10.17
C VAL A 33 -6.65 8.27 -9.83
N GLU A 34 -7.83 7.65 -9.84
CA GLU A 34 -7.99 6.21 -9.64
C GLU A 34 -7.15 5.42 -10.64
N SER A 35 -7.28 5.76 -11.94
CA SER A 35 -6.50 5.11 -12.99
C SER A 35 -5.00 5.32 -12.82
N ALA A 36 -4.58 6.57 -12.55
CA ALA A 36 -3.18 6.91 -12.35
C ALA A 36 -2.57 6.20 -11.13
N VAL A 37 -3.29 6.12 -10.01
CA VAL A 37 -2.83 5.44 -8.80
C VAL A 37 -2.65 3.94 -9.05
N VAL A 38 -3.59 3.30 -9.75
CA VAL A 38 -3.49 1.87 -10.07
C VAL A 38 -2.29 1.60 -10.99
N GLU A 39 -2.09 2.45 -12.00
CA GLU A 39 -0.94 2.37 -12.91
C GLU A 39 0.39 2.55 -12.18
N ASP A 40 0.49 3.57 -11.32
CA ASP A 40 1.70 3.84 -10.52
C ASP A 40 2.02 2.68 -9.58
N ILE A 41 1.03 2.15 -8.85
CA ILE A 41 1.23 0.99 -7.96
C ILE A 41 1.68 -0.23 -8.75
N THR A 42 1.06 -0.49 -9.90
CA THR A 42 1.40 -1.63 -10.76
C THR A 42 2.84 -1.53 -11.26
N THR A 43 3.25 -0.34 -11.69
CA THR A 43 4.62 -0.05 -12.13
C THR A 43 5.61 -0.29 -11.00
N VAL A 44 5.38 0.31 -9.83
CA VAL A 44 6.27 0.14 -8.67
C VAL A 44 6.39 -1.33 -8.25
N LEU A 45 5.28 -2.08 -8.23
CA LEU A 45 5.32 -3.51 -7.89
C LEU A 45 6.11 -4.32 -8.94
N THR A 46 6.00 -3.95 -10.21
CA THR A 46 6.74 -4.60 -11.30
C THR A 46 8.23 -4.32 -11.18
N ASP A 47 8.61 -3.05 -11.01
CA ASP A 47 10.01 -2.64 -10.87
C ASP A 47 10.68 -3.32 -9.67
N LEU A 48 10.03 -3.30 -8.50
CA LEU A 48 10.55 -3.98 -7.30
C LEU A 48 10.69 -5.49 -7.52
N ARG A 49 9.75 -6.10 -8.23
CA ARG A 49 9.82 -7.54 -8.52
C ARG A 49 11.01 -7.86 -9.42
N GLU A 50 11.29 -7.02 -10.41
CA GLU A 50 12.43 -7.19 -11.31
C GLU A 50 13.76 -6.93 -10.62
N ASP A 51 13.86 -5.82 -9.85
CA ASP A 51 15.06 -5.43 -9.10
C ASP A 51 15.50 -6.49 -8.08
N TYR A 52 14.54 -7.13 -7.42
CA TYR A 52 14.79 -8.14 -6.41
C TYR A 52 14.61 -9.59 -6.92
N ALA A 53 14.39 -9.77 -8.22
CA ALA A 53 14.14 -11.07 -8.86
C ALA A 53 13.07 -11.92 -8.12
N LEU A 54 11.98 -11.28 -7.71
CA LEU A 54 10.88 -11.90 -6.99
C LEU A 54 9.87 -12.53 -7.96
N GLU A 55 9.15 -13.56 -7.49
CA GLU A 55 7.95 -14.02 -8.18
C GLU A 55 6.81 -13.02 -8.00
N ALA A 56 5.90 -12.94 -8.98
CA ALA A 56 4.73 -12.07 -8.86
C ALA A 56 3.79 -12.62 -7.78
N PRO A 57 3.52 -11.86 -6.70
CA PRO A 57 2.54 -12.28 -5.71
C PRO A 57 1.13 -12.27 -6.32
N LYS A 58 0.21 -13.01 -5.69
CA LYS A 58 -1.22 -12.77 -5.93
C LYS A 58 -1.55 -11.40 -5.37
N THR A 59 -2.02 -10.50 -6.21
CA THR A 59 -2.27 -9.11 -5.82
C THR A 59 -3.61 -8.61 -6.32
N LEU A 60 -4.29 -7.89 -5.45
CA LEU A 60 -5.46 -7.09 -5.76
C LEU A 60 -5.15 -5.63 -5.40
N ILE A 61 -5.16 -4.75 -6.39
CA ILE A 61 -5.04 -3.31 -6.20
C ILE A 61 -6.45 -2.72 -6.19
N GLN A 62 -6.80 -2.00 -5.14
CA GLN A 62 -8.10 -1.35 -5.00
C GLN A 62 -7.94 0.09 -4.52
N THR A 63 -8.76 0.96 -5.10
CA THR A 63 -9.01 2.32 -4.63
C THR A 63 -10.38 2.41 -3.97
N VAL A 64 -10.46 3.16 -2.88
CA VAL A 64 -11.72 3.49 -2.19
C VAL A 64 -11.75 4.97 -1.86
N THR A 65 -12.92 5.58 -1.79
CA THR A 65 -13.07 7.00 -1.41
C THR A 65 -13.59 7.10 0.01
N GLY A 66 -12.96 7.89 0.86
CA GLY A 66 -13.46 8.09 2.22
C GLY A 66 -12.39 8.57 3.20
N SER A 67 -12.63 8.32 4.48
CA SER A 67 -11.66 8.61 5.52
C SER A 67 -10.62 7.48 5.60
N PRO A 68 -9.30 7.75 5.45
CA PRO A 68 -8.29 6.69 5.36
C PRO A 68 -8.34 5.70 6.52
N HIS A 69 -8.43 6.19 7.75
CA HIS A 69 -8.45 5.32 8.93
C HIS A 69 -9.72 4.46 9.02
N VAL A 70 -10.85 4.92 8.47
CA VAL A 70 -12.09 4.15 8.44
C VAL A 70 -12.00 3.08 7.37
N GLU A 71 -11.65 3.47 6.15
CA GLU A 71 -11.65 2.57 5.00
C GLU A 71 -10.58 1.47 5.13
N ILE A 72 -9.39 1.81 5.63
CA ILE A 72 -8.32 0.82 5.85
C ILE A 72 -8.77 -0.27 6.83
N ILE A 73 -9.38 0.13 7.95
CA ILE A 73 -9.84 -0.83 8.97
C ILE A 73 -11.03 -1.65 8.45
N ARG A 74 -11.96 -1.00 7.73
CA ARG A 74 -13.10 -1.68 7.11
C ARG A 74 -12.64 -2.75 6.12
N GLU A 75 -11.79 -2.38 5.17
CA GLU A 75 -11.29 -3.30 4.13
C GLU A 75 -10.42 -4.41 4.73
N ALA A 76 -9.54 -4.09 5.68
CA ALA A 76 -8.73 -5.11 6.36
C ALA A 76 -9.61 -6.13 7.10
N HIS A 77 -10.69 -5.67 7.75
CA HIS A 77 -11.64 -6.55 8.41
C HIS A 77 -12.42 -7.40 7.40
N GLU A 78 -12.96 -6.81 6.34
CA GLU A 78 -13.72 -7.52 5.30
C GLU A 78 -12.89 -8.60 4.61
N ARG A 79 -11.61 -8.30 4.35
CA ARG A 79 -10.65 -9.22 3.71
C ARG A 79 -10.02 -10.21 4.68
N LYS A 80 -10.30 -10.09 5.98
CA LYS A 80 -9.65 -10.87 7.06
C LYS A 80 -8.13 -10.80 6.99
N ALA A 81 -7.60 -9.59 6.76
CA ALA A 81 -6.16 -9.38 6.66
C ALA A 81 -5.47 -9.75 7.98
N GLU A 82 -4.44 -10.59 7.88
CA GLU A 82 -3.65 -11.03 9.04
C GLU A 82 -2.55 -10.01 9.41
N LEU A 83 -2.17 -9.15 8.44
CA LEU A 83 -1.17 -8.11 8.60
C LEU A 83 -1.54 -6.89 7.75
N ILE A 84 -1.45 -5.71 8.36
CA ILE A 84 -1.57 -4.42 7.65
C ILE A 84 -0.19 -3.77 7.63
N VAL A 85 0.30 -3.47 6.42
CA VAL A 85 1.50 -2.65 6.21
C VAL A 85 1.07 -1.29 5.72
N LEU A 86 1.37 -0.24 6.50
CA LEU A 86 1.00 1.13 6.15
C LEU A 86 2.21 1.88 5.59
N GLY A 87 2.05 2.42 4.38
CA GLY A 87 2.96 3.42 3.85
C GLY A 87 2.84 4.73 4.64
N MET A 88 3.96 5.45 4.80
CA MET A 88 3.93 6.76 5.44
C MET A 88 3.16 7.76 4.55
N HIS A 89 1.98 8.19 5.00
CA HIS A 89 1.23 9.25 4.34
C HIS A 89 1.88 10.60 4.66
N ARG A 90 2.66 11.16 3.72
CA ARG A 90 3.22 12.51 3.87
C ARG A 90 2.15 13.54 3.52
N LYS A 91 1.84 14.46 4.43
CA LYS A 91 1.11 15.68 4.06
C LYS A 91 1.97 16.46 3.06
N ARG A 92 1.48 16.59 1.82
CA ARG A 92 2.09 17.44 0.78
C ARG A 92 2.26 18.86 1.38
N GLY A 93 3.50 19.31 1.55
CA GLY A 93 3.84 20.61 2.17
C GLY A 93 4.58 20.57 3.52
N GLN A 94 4.69 19.42 4.20
CA GLN A 94 5.60 19.30 5.35
C GLN A 94 7.05 19.12 4.89
N LYS A 95 7.78 20.24 4.86
CA LYS A 95 9.24 20.25 4.88
C LYS A 95 9.66 19.80 6.29
N THR A 96 10.48 18.76 6.37
CA THR A 96 11.07 18.15 7.57
C THR A 96 10.25 17.05 8.26
N CYS A 97 10.64 15.80 8.03
CA CYS A 97 10.74 14.85 9.14
C CYS A 97 12.20 14.93 9.58
N TRP A 98 12.45 15.68 10.64
CA TRP A 98 13.71 15.60 11.37
C TRP A 98 13.78 14.20 11.95
N TRP A 99 14.74 13.41 11.48
CA TRP A 99 15.43 12.51 12.39
C TRP A 99 16.14 13.38 13.42
N ALA A 100 15.50 13.54 14.57
CA ALA A 100 16.10 13.92 15.84
C ALA A 100 15.23 13.17 16.86
N LEU A 101 15.73 12.26 17.69
CA LEU A 101 17.03 12.22 18.35
C LEU A 101 17.46 10.76 18.58
N TYR A 102 18.77 10.64 18.80
CA TYR A 102 19.51 9.59 19.52
C TYR A 102 18.71 8.74 20.50
#